data_AF-A0A7C7ZSN0-F1
#
_entry.id   AF-A0A7C7ZSN0-F1
#
_cell.length_a   1.000
_cell.length_b   1.000
_cell.length_c   1.000
_cell.angle_alpha   90.00
_cell.angle_beta   90.00
_cell.angle_gamma   90.00
#
_symmetry.space_group_name_H-M   'P 1'
#
loop_
_entity.id
_entity.type
_entity.pdbx_description
1 polymer ?
#
loop_
_entity_poly.entity_id
_entity_poly.type
_entity_poly.pdbx_seq_one_letter_code
_entity_poly.pdbx_strand_id
1 'polypeptide(L)'
;MRDMKIILFLCSWGPHAAYQTLQDSTASIPGDVKMVRIPCTGRISKALLLKSFEMGADGVALVGCEPGTCRYGTGTDNAHEHVKDSRGILDLLGLGRNRLRLATFLPDESEKLLTFLTEFTREIAEMGESPVIPVSGGVNNQETDRELGRILSSHDVYACQDCGKCSSACPLTLSGKVFSPRAMAGAVISGRFEDPGVKKDVWSCLTCGLCYDRCPSGVNFSEFVRDLRVFLQERSVEPHLSHGGFFQSLMRTMTSENLPISHWEWLPSDIKTNPESKTLFFGGCAPYFDLFFRKHLGTKTRDILVDSLRLLNFFDIHPLLISGERCCGHDLLWSGDRENFLKLARLNGEILNDSGVEEIVTACPECYRTLHRDYEDSGVYLNARITHIYELLEKE
;
A
#
# COMPACT_ATOMS: atom_id res chain seq x y z
N MET A 1 -15.88 -11.83 27.48
CA MET A 1 -15.13 -11.81 26.20
C MET A 1 -15.64 -10.62 25.42
N ARG A 2 -14.74 -9.91 24.74
CA ARG A 2 -15.11 -8.82 23.83
C ARG A 2 -15.79 -9.41 22.60
N ASP A 3 -16.79 -8.71 22.05
CA ASP A 3 -17.39 -9.09 20.76
C ASP A 3 -16.32 -9.03 19.66
N MET A 4 -16.24 -10.09 18.86
CA MET A 4 -15.36 -10.18 17.71
C MET A 4 -15.86 -9.25 16.61
N LYS A 5 -14.94 -8.58 15.92
CA LYS A 5 -15.27 -7.69 14.80
C LYS A 5 -15.18 -8.46 13.50
N ILE A 6 -16.28 -9.11 13.11
CA ILE A 6 -16.33 -9.89 11.88
C ILE A 6 -17.05 -9.09 10.80
N ILE A 7 -16.38 -8.83 9.67
CA ILE A 7 -16.99 -8.16 8.52
C ILE A 7 -17.45 -9.20 7.50
N LEU A 8 -18.73 -9.19 7.16
CA LEU A 8 -19.32 -10.07 6.14
C LEU A 8 -19.70 -9.26 4.90
N PHE A 9 -18.95 -9.39 3.82
CA PHE A 9 -19.33 -8.85 2.52
C PHE A 9 -20.28 -9.82 1.80
N LEU A 10 -21.54 -9.45 1.64
CA LEU A 10 -22.59 -10.34 1.14
C LEU A 10 -23.13 -9.90 -0.24
N CYS A 11 -23.01 -10.80 -1.22
CA CYS A 11 -23.56 -10.60 -2.57
C CYS A 11 -25.08 -10.39 -2.55
N SER A 12 -25.57 -9.35 -3.21
CA SER A 12 -26.99 -8.94 -3.24
C SER A 12 -27.94 -9.92 -3.94
N TRP A 13 -27.43 -10.97 -4.56
CA TRP A 13 -28.21 -11.95 -5.32
C TRP A 13 -28.45 -13.22 -4.50
N GLY A 14 -27.95 -14.38 -4.93
CA GLY A 14 -28.25 -15.68 -4.31
C GLY A 14 -28.04 -15.70 -2.79
N PRO A 15 -26.83 -15.43 -2.29
CA PRO A 15 -26.59 -15.48 -0.84
C PRO A 15 -27.39 -14.49 -0.01
N HIS A 16 -27.76 -13.33 -0.56
CA HIS A 16 -28.62 -12.39 0.17
C HIS A 16 -30.04 -12.93 0.31
N ALA A 17 -30.56 -13.67 -0.67
CA ALA A 17 -31.85 -14.33 -0.52
C ALA A 17 -31.81 -15.37 0.61
N ALA A 18 -30.74 -16.18 0.67
CA ALA A 18 -30.52 -17.13 1.76
C ALA A 18 -30.41 -16.43 3.12
N TYR A 19 -29.68 -15.32 3.19
CA TYR A 19 -29.55 -14.51 4.42
C TYR A 19 -30.86 -13.86 4.84
N GLN A 20 -31.68 -13.39 3.88
CA GLN A 20 -32.98 -12.81 4.16
C GLN A 20 -33.93 -13.86 4.76
N THR A 21 -33.92 -15.10 4.26
CA THR A 21 -34.66 -16.21 4.87
C THR A 21 -34.26 -16.45 6.33
N LEU A 22 -32.97 -16.30 6.67
CA LEU A 22 -32.51 -16.39 8.08
C LEU A 22 -33.09 -15.25 8.94
N GLN A 23 -33.19 -14.03 8.39
CA GLN A 23 -33.81 -12.92 9.11
C GLN A 23 -35.31 -13.12 9.30
N ASP A 24 -36.02 -13.54 8.25
CA ASP A 24 -37.48 -13.75 8.26
C ASP A 24 -37.88 -14.89 9.21
N SER A 25 -37.04 -15.92 9.31
CA SER A 25 -37.20 -17.04 10.26
C SER A 25 -36.68 -16.75 11.67
N THR A 26 -36.16 -15.53 11.92
CA THR A 26 -35.57 -15.13 13.20
C THR A 26 -34.46 -16.07 13.68
N ALA A 27 -33.67 -16.59 12.75
CA ALA A 27 -32.56 -17.48 13.05
C ALA A 27 -31.48 -16.79 13.90
N SER A 28 -30.79 -17.56 14.73
CA SER A 28 -29.74 -17.08 15.65
C SER A 28 -28.42 -16.76 14.92
N ILE A 29 -28.40 -15.71 14.11
CA ILE A 29 -27.18 -15.22 13.44
C ILE A 29 -26.22 -14.63 14.50
N PRO A 30 -24.92 -14.97 14.49
CA PRO A 30 -23.96 -14.42 15.47
C PRO A 30 -23.90 -12.89 15.45
N GLY A 31 -23.99 -12.25 16.63
CA GLY A 31 -24.03 -10.79 16.77
C GLY A 31 -22.72 -10.07 16.41
N ASP A 32 -21.60 -10.80 16.44
CA ASP A 32 -20.25 -10.38 16.03
C ASP A 32 -20.17 -10.04 14.53
N VAL A 33 -21.06 -10.63 13.72
CA VAL A 33 -21.05 -10.46 12.27
C VAL A 33 -21.73 -9.16 11.85
N LYS A 34 -20.94 -8.25 11.24
CA LYS A 34 -21.44 -7.02 10.62
C LYS A 34 -21.50 -7.20 9.11
N MET A 35 -22.72 -7.33 8.59
CA MET A 35 -22.97 -7.56 7.17
C MET A 35 -22.95 -6.25 6.37
N VAL A 36 -22.15 -6.25 5.30
CA VAL A 36 -22.07 -5.20 4.29
C VAL A 36 -22.62 -5.78 2.98
N ARG A 37 -23.78 -5.29 2.56
CA ARG A 37 -24.41 -5.71 1.32
C ARG A 37 -23.67 -5.10 0.12
N ILE A 38 -23.32 -5.95 -0.84
CA ILE A 38 -22.56 -5.55 -2.03
C ILE A 38 -23.23 -6.07 -3.31
N PRO A 39 -23.10 -5.39 -4.46
CA PRO A 39 -23.72 -5.86 -5.70
C PRO A 39 -23.20 -7.23 -6.15
N CYS A 40 -21.90 -7.50 -5.96
CA CYS A 40 -21.23 -8.74 -6.37
C CYS A 40 -19.92 -8.91 -5.59
N THR A 41 -19.57 -10.15 -5.22
CA THR A 41 -18.26 -10.47 -4.64
C THR A 41 -17.09 -10.16 -5.57
N GLY A 42 -17.28 -10.28 -6.89
CA GLY A 42 -16.24 -9.97 -7.88
C GLY A 42 -15.86 -8.49 -7.96
N ARG A 43 -16.61 -7.59 -7.30
CA ARG A 43 -16.25 -6.16 -7.16
C ARG A 43 -15.35 -5.90 -5.94
N ILE A 44 -15.19 -6.86 -5.05
CA ILE A 44 -14.41 -6.70 -3.83
C ILE A 44 -12.96 -6.95 -4.16
N SER A 45 -12.21 -5.86 -4.21
CA SER A 45 -10.79 -5.87 -4.49
C SER A 45 -10.00 -6.37 -3.28
N LYS A 46 -8.77 -6.82 -3.53
CA LYS A 46 -7.79 -7.17 -2.50
C LYS A 46 -7.57 -6.02 -1.50
N ALA A 47 -7.60 -4.77 -1.98
CA ALA A 47 -7.44 -3.58 -1.16
C ALA A 47 -8.59 -3.43 -0.15
N LEU A 48 -9.84 -3.64 -0.56
CA LEU A 48 -10.99 -3.56 0.35
C LEU A 48 -11.00 -4.69 1.40
N LEU A 49 -10.56 -5.89 1.01
CA LEU A 49 -10.38 -7.01 1.94
C LEU A 49 -9.34 -6.68 3.01
N LEU A 50 -8.20 -6.11 2.63
CA LEU A 50 -7.15 -5.71 3.57
C LEU A 50 -7.54 -4.49 4.42
N LYS A 51 -8.25 -3.52 3.84
CA LYS A 51 -8.72 -2.33 4.57
C LYS A 51 -9.60 -2.69 5.77
N SER A 52 -10.35 -3.78 5.67
CA SER A 52 -11.16 -4.29 6.79
C SER A 52 -10.28 -4.68 7.99
N PHE A 53 -9.14 -5.35 7.75
CA PHE A 53 -8.17 -5.67 8.80
C PHE A 53 -7.43 -4.43 9.30
N GLU A 54 -7.07 -3.49 8.42
CA GLU A 54 -6.50 -2.19 8.80
C GLU A 54 -7.41 -1.41 9.75
N MET A 55 -8.73 -1.52 9.57
CA MET A 55 -9.75 -0.93 10.44
C MET A 55 -10.02 -1.75 11.72
N GLY A 56 -9.25 -2.83 11.94
CA GLY A 56 -9.29 -3.66 13.14
C GLY A 56 -10.35 -4.75 13.12
N ALA A 57 -10.69 -5.31 11.94
CA ALA A 57 -11.48 -6.54 11.87
C ALA A 57 -10.67 -7.75 12.37
N ASP A 58 -11.33 -8.63 13.13
CA ASP A 58 -10.77 -9.89 13.61
C ASP A 58 -10.90 -11.00 12.57
N GLY A 59 -11.95 -10.90 11.74
CA GLY A 59 -12.21 -11.81 10.63
C GLY A 59 -13.00 -11.14 9.51
N VAL A 60 -12.78 -11.58 8.28
CA VAL A 60 -13.49 -11.10 7.09
C VAL A 60 -14.01 -12.30 6.30
N ALA A 61 -15.30 -12.29 6.00
CA ALA A 61 -15.93 -13.27 5.12
C ALA A 61 -16.44 -12.57 3.86
N LEU A 62 -16.11 -13.12 2.70
CA LEU A 62 -16.69 -12.75 1.42
C LEU A 62 -17.66 -13.85 1.00
N VAL A 63 -18.93 -13.53 0.82
CA VAL A 63 -19.97 -14.53 0.53
C VAL A 63 -20.67 -14.24 -0.80
N GLY A 64 -20.52 -15.17 -1.75
CA GLY A 64 -20.90 -15.02 -3.16
C GLY A 64 -21.81 -16.13 -3.67
N CYS A 65 -22.33 -15.97 -4.89
CA CYS A 65 -23.13 -17.02 -5.52
C CYS A 65 -22.24 -18.25 -5.82
N GLU A 66 -22.83 -19.44 -5.82
CA GLU A 66 -22.17 -20.66 -6.32
C GLU A 66 -21.56 -20.46 -7.73
N PRO A 67 -20.38 -21.03 -8.03
CA PRO A 67 -19.82 -21.01 -9.37
C PRO A 67 -20.85 -21.46 -10.43
N GLY A 68 -20.91 -20.75 -11.56
CA GLY A 68 -21.91 -20.99 -12.60
C GLY A 68 -23.29 -20.35 -12.37
N THR A 69 -23.60 -19.90 -11.15
CA THR A 69 -24.87 -19.20 -10.83
C THR A 69 -24.70 -17.69 -10.64
N CYS A 70 -23.48 -17.18 -10.83
CA CYS A 70 -23.19 -15.77 -10.70
C CYS A 70 -24.04 -14.93 -11.67
N ARG A 71 -24.79 -13.96 -11.13
CA ARG A 71 -25.60 -13.04 -11.93
C ARG A 71 -24.81 -12.30 -13.01
N TYR A 72 -23.52 -12.08 -12.76
CA TYR A 72 -22.61 -11.36 -13.66
C TYR A 72 -21.62 -12.30 -14.37
N GLY A 73 -21.84 -13.62 -14.34
CA GLY A 73 -20.98 -14.62 -14.96
C GLY A 73 -19.70 -14.91 -14.16
N THR A 74 -18.74 -13.98 -14.18
CA THR A 74 -17.37 -14.23 -13.69
C THR A 74 -17.10 -13.71 -12.27
N GLY A 75 -18.13 -13.22 -11.58
CA GLY A 75 -17.97 -12.55 -10.30
C GLY A 75 -17.42 -13.47 -9.19
N THR A 76 -17.90 -14.71 -9.14
CA THR A 76 -17.44 -15.71 -8.18
C THR A 76 -15.99 -16.11 -8.42
N ASP A 77 -15.60 -16.34 -9.68
CA ASP A 77 -14.22 -16.70 -10.04
C ASP A 77 -13.23 -15.58 -9.71
N ASN A 78 -13.59 -14.32 -9.99
CA ASN A 78 -12.78 -13.17 -9.62
C ASN A 78 -12.61 -13.06 -8.09
N ALA A 79 -13.68 -13.33 -7.33
CA ALA A 79 -13.62 -13.35 -5.88
C ALA A 79 -12.72 -14.48 -5.34
N HIS A 80 -12.74 -15.68 -5.95
CA HIS A 80 -11.83 -16.78 -5.60
C HIS A 80 -10.37 -16.36 -5.74
N GLU A 81 -9.99 -15.75 -6.85
CA GLU A 81 -8.62 -15.28 -7.06
C GLU A 81 -8.24 -14.16 -6.08
N HIS A 82 -9.12 -13.16 -5.88
CA HIS A 82 -8.86 -12.08 -4.92
C HIS A 82 -8.69 -12.60 -3.49
N VAL A 83 -9.55 -13.51 -3.04
CA VAL A 83 -9.44 -14.10 -1.70
C VAL A 83 -8.22 -15.02 -1.59
N LYS A 84 -7.89 -15.81 -2.62
CA LYS A 84 -6.68 -16.64 -2.62
C LYS A 84 -5.42 -15.79 -2.48
N ASP A 85 -5.30 -14.72 -3.26
CA ASP A 85 -4.17 -13.81 -3.20
C ASP A 85 -4.12 -13.07 -1.85
N SER A 86 -5.25 -12.54 -1.38
CA SER A 86 -5.33 -11.87 -0.07
C SER A 86 -5.03 -12.82 1.09
N ARG A 87 -5.43 -14.09 1.03
CA ARG A 87 -5.07 -15.10 2.03
C ARG A 87 -3.57 -15.37 2.06
N GLY A 88 -2.91 -15.43 0.90
CA GLY A 88 -1.45 -15.51 0.82
C GLY A 88 -0.77 -14.28 1.42
N ILE A 89 -1.33 -13.09 1.19
CA ILE A 89 -0.85 -11.86 1.83
C ILE A 89 -1.01 -11.93 3.36
N LEU A 90 -2.15 -12.38 3.88
CA LEU A 90 -2.35 -12.50 5.34
C LEU A 90 -1.36 -13.47 6.01
N ASP A 91 -0.91 -14.52 5.31
CA ASP A 91 0.16 -15.40 5.82
C ASP A 91 1.51 -14.68 5.85
N LEU A 92 1.87 -13.98 4.76
CA LEU A 92 3.09 -13.17 4.70
C LEU A 92 3.09 -12.06 5.78
N LEU A 93 1.90 -11.59 6.17
CA LEU A 93 1.70 -10.60 7.24
C LEU A 93 1.58 -11.23 8.65
N GLY A 94 1.66 -12.56 8.79
CA GLY A 94 1.52 -13.25 10.08
C GLY A 94 0.12 -13.20 10.72
N LEU A 95 -0.88 -12.62 10.03
CA LEU A 95 -2.27 -12.55 10.51
C LEU A 95 -3.00 -13.90 10.40
N GLY A 96 -2.50 -14.76 9.50
CA GLY A 96 -3.03 -16.09 9.22
C GLY A 96 -4.19 -16.06 8.23
N ARG A 97 -4.05 -16.82 7.13
CA ARG A 97 -5.04 -16.92 6.05
C ARG A 97 -6.47 -17.25 6.48
N ASN A 98 -6.63 -17.93 7.61
CA ASN A 98 -7.95 -18.37 8.06
C ASN A 98 -8.81 -17.22 8.58
N ARG A 99 -8.24 -16.04 8.84
CA ARG A 99 -8.99 -14.82 9.14
C ARG A 99 -9.79 -14.29 7.94
N LEU A 100 -9.49 -14.74 6.72
CA LEU A 100 -10.23 -14.37 5.51
C LEU A 100 -10.80 -15.62 4.81
N ARG A 101 -12.13 -15.73 4.73
CA ARG A 101 -12.80 -16.85 4.04
C ARG A 101 -13.66 -16.37 2.88
N LEU A 102 -13.68 -17.17 1.82
CA LEU A 102 -14.69 -17.12 0.77
C LEU A 102 -15.63 -18.29 0.98
N ALA A 103 -16.93 -18.04 0.94
CA ALA A 103 -17.96 -19.07 0.89
C ALA A 103 -18.99 -18.74 -0.17
N THR A 104 -19.64 -19.77 -0.69
CA THR A 104 -20.65 -19.65 -1.74
C THR A 104 -21.92 -20.36 -1.34
N PHE A 105 -23.06 -19.81 -1.76
CA PHE A 105 -24.38 -20.36 -1.47
C PHE A 105 -25.37 -20.08 -2.59
N LEU A 106 -26.32 -21.01 -2.77
CA LEU A 106 -27.54 -20.83 -3.55
C LEU A 106 -28.61 -20.06 -2.75
N PRO A 107 -29.65 -19.51 -3.41
CA PRO A 107 -30.71 -18.74 -2.75
C PRO A 107 -31.46 -19.48 -1.63
N ASP A 108 -31.58 -20.79 -1.73
CA ASP A 108 -32.33 -21.67 -0.83
C ASP A 108 -31.46 -22.27 0.31
N GLU A 109 -30.15 -22.04 0.29
CA GLU A 109 -29.19 -22.64 1.23
C GLU A 109 -29.01 -21.83 2.52
N SER A 110 -30.11 -21.33 3.08
CA SER A 110 -30.11 -20.51 4.31
C SER A 110 -29.49 -21.25 5.51
N GLU A 111 -29.82 -22.52 5.73
CA GLU A 111 -29.26 -23.33 6.82
C GLU A 111 -27.74 -23.50 6.70
N LYS A 112 -27.23 -23.76 5.49
CA LYS A 112 -25.78 -23.89 5.24
C LYS A 112 -25.05 -22.57 5.52
N LEU A 113 -25.65 -21.45 5.12
CA LEU A 113 -25.12 -20.13 5.40
C LEU A 113 -25.07 -19.86 6.91
N LEU A 114 -26.10 -20.23 7.67
CA LEU A 114 -26.10 -20.09 9.13
C LEU A 114 -24.99 -20.91 9.79
N THR A 115 -24.82 -22.17 9.38
CA THR A 115 -23.74 -23.04 9.86
C THR A 115 -22.38 -22.40 9.59
N PHE A 116 -22.14 -21.93 8.36
CA PHE A 116 -20.89 -21.24 8.01
C PHE A 116 -20.62 -20.01 8.88
N LEU A 117 -21.61 -19.13 9.10
CA LEU A 117 -21.43 -17.93 9.93
C LEU A 117 -21.10 -18.29 11.38
N THR A 118 -21.74 -19.34 11.90
CA THR A 118 -21.52 -19.82 13.27
C THR A 118 -20.13 -20.43 13.43
N GLU A 119 -19.73 -21.31 12.51
CA GLU A 119 -18.41 -21.94 12.50
C GLU A 119 -17.29 -20.93 12.31
N PHE A 120 -17.44 -20.00 11.36
CA PHE A 120 -16.46 -18.97 11.11
C PHE A 120 -16.29 -18.07 12.33
N THR A 121 -17.39 -17.68 12.99
CA THR A 121 -17.31 -16.87 14.21
C THR A 121 -16.55 -17.60 15.33
N ARG A 122 -16.82 -18.91 15.51
CA ARG A 122 -16.10 -19.75 16.48
C ARG A 122 -14.61 -19.84 16.15
N GLU A 123 -14.25 -20.10 14.89
CA GLU A 123 -12.85 -20.18 14.45
C GLU A 123 -12.10 -18.86 14.70
N ILE A 124 -12.71 -17.71 14.40
CA ILE A 124 -12.11 -16.39 14.66
C ILE A 124 -11.92 -16.16 16.16
N ALA A 125 -12.91 -16.53 16.98
CA ALA A 125 -12.79 -16.42 18.43
C ALA A 125 -11.65 -17.29 18.99
N GLU A 126 -11.44 -18.49 18.46
CA GLU A 126 -10.32 -19.38 18.82
C GLU A 126 -8.96 -18.82 18.40
N MET A 127 -8.90 -18.11 17.27
CA MET A 127 -7.70 -17.40 16.81
C MET A 127 -7.39 -16.13 17.63
N GLY A 128 -8.35 -15.63 18.40
CA GLY A 128 -8.22 -14.42 19.22
C GLY A 128 -8.25 -13.12 18.42
N GLU A 129 -8.11 -12.00 19.13
CA GLU A 129 -8.16 -10.65 18.55
C GLU A 129 -7.06 -10.46 17.49
N SER A 130 -7.38 -9.69 16.44
CA SER A 130 -6.40 -9.24 15.47
C SER A 130 -5.37 -8.33 16.16
N PRO A 131 -4.06 -8.50 15.90
CA PRO A 131 -3.02 -7.64 16.46
C PRO A 131 -3.00 -6.23 15.84
N VAL A 132 -3.86 -5.94 14.86
CA VAL A 132 -3.89 -4.67 14.12
C VAL A 132 -4.63 -3.59 14.92
N ILE A 133 -3.95 -2.48 15.24
CA ILE A 133 -4.52 -1.33 15.96
C ILE A 133 -5.00 -0.27 14.95
N PRO A 134 -6.30 0.11 14.94
CA PRO A 134 -6.82 1.13 14.03
C PRO A 134 -6.34 2.54 14.37
N VAL A 135 -6.03 3.35 13.36
CA VAL A 135 -5.71 4.78 13.50
C VAL A 135 -6.99 5.61 13.38
N SER A 136 -7.23 6.56 14.29
CA SER A 136 -8.39 7.50 14.24
C SER A 136 -7.90 8.95 14.13
N GLY A 137 -8.45 9.71 13.18
CA GLY A 137 -8.05 11.11 12.92
C GLY A 137 -9.24 12.07 12.95
N GLY A 138 -9.13 13.14 13.75
CA GLY A 138 -10.07 14.28 13.78
C GLY A 138 -9.29 15.60 13.82
N VAL A 139 -9.80 16.66 13.17
CA VAL A 139 -9.05 17.93 12.95
C VAL A 139 -9.80 19.18 13.43
N ASN A 140 -9.00 20.18 13.87
CA ASN A 140 -9.39 21.53 14.30
C ASN A 140 -9.06 22.60 13.21
N ASN A 141 -9.94 23.60 13.02
CA ASN A 141 -9.93 24.49 11.84
C ASN A 141 -9.01 25.73 11.89
N GLN A 142 -8.61 26.25 13.05
CA GLN A 142 -7.79 27.49 13.11
C GLN A 142 -6.29 27.29 12.86
N GLU A 143 -5.78 26.09 13.09
CA GLU A 143 -4.39 25.71 12.85
C GLU A 143 -4.11 25.46 11.36
N THR A 144 -5.17 25.18 10.61
CA THR A 144 -5.17 24.78 9.20
C THR A 144 -4.67 25.89 8.26
N ASP A 145 -5.12 27.14 8.43
CA ASP A 145 -4.70 28.24 7.54
C ASP A 145 -3.22 28.60 7.72
N ARG A 146 -2.70 28.48 8.96
CA ARG A 146 -1.29 28.76 9.25
C ARG A 146 -0.37 27.70 8.64
N GLU A 147 -0.74 26.44 8.80
CA GLU A 147 0.02 25.33 8.22
C GLU A 147 0.03 25.40 6.70
N LEU A 148 -1.12 25.64 6.07
CA LEU A 148 -1.22 25.78 4.62
C LEU A 148 -0.42 26.98 4.10
N GLY A 149 -0.46 28.11 4.82
CA GLY A 149 0.36 29.28 4.50
C GLY A 149 1.86 28.99 4.57
N ARG A 150 2.30 28.14 5.51
CA ARG A 150 3.70 27.66 5.60
C ARG A 150 4.09 26.83 4.39
N ILE A 151 3.25 25.86 3.99
CA ILE A 151 3.48 25.00 2.82
C ILE A 151 3.59 25.83 1.54
N LEU A 152 2.69 26.80 1.35
CA LEU A 152 2.72 27.68 0.18
C LEU A 152 4.00 28.53 0.12
N SER A 153 4.48 28.99 1.28
CA SER A 153 5.68 29.82 1.38
C SER A 153 6.98 29.01 1.19
N SER A 154 7.06 27.80 1.74
CA SER A 154 8.27 26.96 1.66
C SER A 154 8.60 26.48 0.26
N HIS A 155 7.62 26.50 -0.64
CA HIS A 155 7.75 26.02 -2.03
C HIS A 155 7.55 27.13 -3.07
N ASP A 156 7.69 28.39 -2.64
CA ASP A 156 7.57 29.60 -3.47
C ASP A 156 6.25 29.72 -4.24
N VAL A 157 5.17 29.10 -3.77
CA VAL A 157 3.90 28.98 -4.51
C VAL A 157 3.27 30.35 -4.74
N TYR A 158 3.45 31.30 -3.81
CA TYR A 158 3.01 32.69 -3.96
C TYR A 158 3.71 33.45 -5.10
N ALA A 159 4.87 32.98 -5.57
CA ALA A 159 5.58 33.60 -6.70
C ALA A 159 4.96 33.23 -8.06
N CYS A 160 3.94 32.37 -8.10
CA CYS A 160 3.28 31.92 -9.32
C CYS A 160 2.72 33.09 -10.15
N GLN A 161 3.24 33.27 -11.36
CA GLN A 161 2.81 34.30 -12.31
C GLN A 161 1.66 33.88 -13.24
N ASP A 162 1.02 32.75 -12.93
CA ASP A 162 -0.08 32.17 -13.72
C ASP A 162 0.21 31.94 -15.23
N CYS A 163 1.49 31.86 -15.62
CA CYS A 163 1.91 31.82 -17.04
C CYS A 163 1.61 30.51 -17.80
N GLY A 164 1.23 29.43 -17.11
CA GLY A 164 0.81 28.17 -17.76
C GLY A 164 1.92 27.18 -18.13
N LYS A 165 3.21 27.54 -18.07
CA LYS A 165 4.33 26.67 -18.51
C LYS A 165 4.36 25.29 -17.82
N CYS A 166 4.10 25.26 -16.52
CA CYS A 166 4.03 24.00 -15.77
C CYS A 166 2.87 23.09 -16.23
N SER A 167 1.78 23.67 -16.73
CA SER A 167 0.64 22.93 -17.25
C SER A 167 0.88 22.44 -18.67
N SER A 168 1.46 23.28 -19.53
CA SER A 168 1.79 22.89 -20.91
C SER A 168 2.87 21.79 -20.98
N ALA A 169 3.76 21.72 -19.98
CA ALA A 169 4.79 20.69 -19.89
C ALA A 169 4.35 19.44 -19.11
N CYS A 170 3.14 19.43 -18.51
CA CYS A 170 2.74 18.34 -17.63
C CYS A 170 2.36 17.08 -18.43
N PRO A 171 2.96 15.90 -18.13
CA PRO A 171 2.61 14.66 -18.80
C PRO A 171 1.13 14.27 -18.67
N LEU A 172 0.48 14.63 -17.55
CA LEU A 172 -0.95 14.35 -17.35
C LEU A 172 -1.81 15.20 -18.29
N THR A 173 -1.50 16.48 -18.42
CA THR A 173 -2.17 17.39 -19.38
C THR A 173 -1.93 16.92 -20.81
N LEU A 174 -0.68 16.56 -21.15
CA LEU A 174 -0.31 16.09 -22.49
C LEU A 174 -0.95 14.75 -22.86
N SER A 175 -1.25 13.90 -21.88
CA SER A 175 -2.02 12.65 -22.08
C SER A 175 -3.54 12.85 -22.10
N GLY A 176 -4.01 14.11 -22.12
CA GLY A 176 -5.43 14.45 -22.22
C GLY A 176 -6.18 14.41 -20.89
N LYS A 177 -5.51 14.24 -19.74
CA LYS A 177 -6.17 14.36 -18.44
C LYS A 177 -6.45 15.83 -18.13
N VAL A 178 -7.62 16.08 -17.55
CA VAL A 178 -7.96 17.38 -16.97
C VAL A 178 -7.17 17.55 -15.67
N PHE A 179 -5.95 18.09 -15.80
CA PHE A 179 -5.02 18.34 -14.70
C PHE A 179 -4.17 19.58 -15.03
N SER A 180 -3.90 20.41 -14.04
CA SER A 180 -3.02 21.59 -14.19
C SER A 180 -2.36 21.93 -12.86
N PRO A 181 -1.01 21.83 -12.74
CA PRO A 181 -0.30 22.25 -11.54
C PRO A 181 -0.58 23.71 -11.16
N ARG A 182 -0.69 24.58 -12.18
CA ARG A 182 -1.02 26.00 -12.04
C ARG A 182 -2.42 26.20 -11.43
N ALA A 183 -3.43 25.55 -12.00
CA ALA A 183 -4.81 25.71 -11.54
C ALA A 183 -4.97 25.20 -10.10
N MET A 184 -4.33 24.07 -9.78
CA MET A 184 -4.31 23.53 -8.42
C MET A 184 -3.64 24.51 -7.45
N ALA A 185 -2.45 25.02 -7.77
CA ALA A 185 -1.78 26.02 -6.94
C ALA A 185 -2.62 27.29 -6.75
N GLY A 186 -3.22 27.83 -7.82
CA GLY A 186 -4.10 29.00 -7.74
C GLY A 186 -5.35 28.76 -6.88
N ALA A 187 -5.94 27.56 -6.94
CA ALA A 187 -7.05 27.18 -6.07
C ALA A 187 -6.61 27.15 -4.60
N VAL A 188 -5.47 26.53 -4.29
CA VAL A 188 -4.93 26.45 -2.92
C VAL A 188 -4.55 27.83 -2.36
N ILE A 189 -3.90 28.70 -3.14
CA ILE A 189 -3.61 30.09 -2.76
C ILE A 189 -4.90 30.84 -2.38
N SER A 190 -6.00 30.58 -3.10
CA SER A 190 -7.30 31.22 -2.86
C SER A 190 -8.09 30.59 -1.71
N GLY A 191 -7.49 29.70 -0.91
CA GLY A 191 -8.16 28.98 0.18
C GLY A 191 -9.10 27.86 -0.31
N ARG A 192 -9.12 27.54 -1.60
CA ARG A 192 -9.98 26.51 -2.20
C ARG A 192 -9.30 25.14 -2.27
N PHE A 193 -8.51 24.80 -1.25
CA PHE A 193 -7.84 23.49 -1.16
C PHE A 193 -8.84 22.33 -0.99
N GLU A 194 -10.06 22.63 -0.55
CA GLU A 194 -11.12 21.65 -0.37
C GLU A 194 -11.89 21.29 -1.66
N ASP A 195 -11.66 22.04 -2.75
CA ASP A 195 -12.35 21.82 -4.02
C ASP A 195 -12.14 20.37 -4.50
N PRO A 196 -13.19 19.68 -4.99
CA PRO A 196 -13.07 18.30 -5.47
C PRO A 196 -11.98 18.11 -6.54
N GLY A 197 -11.76 19.14 -7.36
CA GLY A 197 -10.67 19.17 -8.34
C GLY A 197 -9.29 19.07 -7.68
N VAL A 198 -9.04 19.88 -6.63
CA VAL A 198 -7.76 19.86 -5.89
C VAL A 198 -7.59 18.53 -5.16
N LYS A 199 -8.62 18.06 -4.45
CA LYS A 199 -8.62 16.77 -3.73
C LYS A 199 -8.36 15.58 -4.66
N LYS A 200 -8.65 15.68 -5.95
CA LYS A 200 -8.34 14.66 -6.96
C LYS A 200 -6.97 14.87 -7.61
N ASP A 201 -6.66 16.10 -7.98
CA ASP A 201 -5.45 16.45 -8.74
C ASP A 201 -4.18 16.18 -7.93
N VAL A 202 -4.21 16.47 -6.63
CA VAL A 202 -3.07 16.24 -5.73
C VAL A 202 -2.55 14.79 -5.78
N TRP A 203 -3.46 13.82 -5.90
CA TRP A 203 -3.13 12.39 -6.02
C TRP A 203 -2.85 11.94 -7.46
N SER A 204 -3.29 12.71 -8.44
CA SER A 204 -3.00 12.43 -9.86
C SER A 204 -1.57 12.84 -10.24
N CYS A 205 -1.02 13.86 -9.58
CA CYS A 205 0.32 14.38 -9.83
C CYS A 205 1.40 13.29 -9.70
N LEU A 206 2.26 13.16 -10.73
CA LEU A 206 3.35 12.17 -10.75
C LEU A 206 4.57 12.61 -9.94
N THR A 207 4.58 13.83 -9.40
CA THR A 207 5.73 14.42 -8.68
C THR A 207 7.05 14.38 -9.49
N CYS A 208 6.96 14.35 -10.82
CA CYS A 208 8.10 14.16 -11.73
C CYS A 208 9.07 15.35 -11.86
N GLY A 209 8.76 16.50 -11.26
CA GLY A 209 9.63 17.68 -11.28
C GLY A 209 9.64 18.52 -12.57
N LEU A 210 9.11 18.02 -13.70
CA LEU A 210 9.09 18.79 -14.96
C LEU A 210 8.46 20.19 -14.85
N CYS A 211 7.48 20.35 -13.97
CA CYS A 211 6.85 21.64 -13.70
C CYS A 211 7.79 22.64 -13.00
N TYR A 212 8.69 22.16 -12.14
CA TYR A 212 9.69 22.96 -11.45
C TYR A 212 10.77 23.42 -12.44
N ASP A 213 11.33 22.51 -13.24
CA ASP A 213 12.36 22.82 -14.26
C ASP A 213 11.91 23.87 -15.28
N ARG A 214 10.60 23.96 -15.54
CA ARG A 214 10.01 24.90 -16.50
C ARG A 214 9.53 26.20 -15.87
N CYS A 215 9.53 26.30 -14.54
CA CYS A 215 8.97 27.43 -13.83
C CYS A 215 9.95 28.62 -13.83
N PRO A 216 9.62 29.76 -14.46
CA PRO A 216 10.49 30.93 -14.47
C PRO A 216 10.61 31.60 -13.09
N SER A 217 9.70 31.27 -12.18
CA SER A 217 9.61 31.84 -10.83
C SER A 217 10.11 30.88 -9.75
N GLY A 218 10.62 29.69 -10.13
CA GLY A 218 11.17 28.73 -9.16
C GLY A 218 10.14 28.00 -8.30
N VAL A 219 8.84 28.06 -8.61
CA VAL A 219 7.79 27.35 -7.82
C VAL A 219 8.06 25.84 -7.84
N ASN A 220 8.32 25.24 -6.68
CA ASN A 220 8.55 23.81 -6.53
C ASN A 220 7.23 23.05 -6.37
N PHE A 221 6.51 22.89 -7.48
CA PHE A 221 5.22 22.19 -7.50
C PHE A 221 5.30 20.73 -7.02
N SER A 222 6.42 20.04 -7.23
CA SER A 222 6.59 18.65 -6.81
C SER A 222 6.58 18.52 -5.28
N GLU A 223 7.41 19.31 -4.59
CA GLU A 223 7.48 19.29 -3.13
C GLU A 223 6.24 19.93 -2.50
N PHE A 224 5.69 20.99 -3.12
CA PHE A 224 4.38 21.54 -2.75
C PHE A 224 3.29 20.46 -2.74
N VAL A 225 3.22 19.64 -3.78
CA VAL A 225 2.22 18.55 -3.85
C VAL A 225 2.47 17.50 -2.77
N ARG A 226 3.73 17.14 -2.49
CA ARG A 226 4.05 16.16 -1.44
C ARG A 226 3.60 16.68 -0.06
N ASP A 227 3.88 17.93 0.26
CA ASP A 227 3.42 18.53 1.52
C ASP A 227 1.90 18.72 1.58
N LEU A 228 1.28 19.06 0.45
CA LEU A 228 -0.18 19.15 0.36
C LEU A 228 -0.85 17.78 0.59
N ARG A 229 -0.24 16.67 0.15
CA ARG A 229 -0.75 15.31 0.45
C ARG A 229 -0.77 15.03 1.95
N VAL A 230 0.33 15.35 2.65
CA VAL A 230 0.43 15.22 4.11
C VAL A 230 -0.67 16.03 4.78
N PHE A 231 -0.76 17.30 4.43
CA PHE A 231 -1.75 18.23 4.97
C PHE A 231 -3.19 17.74 4.79
N LEU A 232 -3.53 17.18 3.61
CA LEU A 232 -4.88 16.66 3.34
C LEU A 232 -5.13 15.31 4.03
N GLN A 233 -4.13 14.44 4.12
CA GLN A 233 -4.24 13.11 4.73
C GLN A 233 -4.48 13.20 6.24
N GLU A 234 -3.79 14.10 6.93
CA GLU A 234 -4.01 14.39 8.36
C GLU A 234 -5.44 14.89 8.65
N ARG A 235 -6.13 15.39 7.61
CA ARG A 235 -7.48 15.95 7.66
C ARG A 235 -8.58 14.97 7.27
N SER A 236 -8.27 13.68 7.31
CA SER A 236 -9.21 12.58 6.99
C SER A 236 -9.82 12.70 5.59
N VAL A 237 -9.16 13.41 4.66
CA VAL A 237 -9.50 13.35 3.24
C VAL A 237 -9.02 12.00 2.73
N GLU A 238 -9.95 11.16 2.28
CA GLU A 238 -9.62 9.83 1.76
C GLU A 238 -8.61 9.98 0.60
N PRO A 239 -7.39 9.44 0.75
CA PRO A 239 -6.37 9.60 -0.26
C PRO A 239 -6.69 8.73 -1.47
N HIS A 240 -6.56 9.30 -2.69
CA HIS A 240 -6.74 8.54 -3.92
C HIS A 240 -5.45 7.80 -4.30
N LEU A 241 -5.07 6.83 -3.49
CA LEU A 241 -3.83 6.08 -3.66
C LEU A 241 -3.87 5.18 -4.89
N SER A 242 -2.74 5.09 -5.59
CA SER A 242 -2.54 4.14 -6.68
C SER A 242 -2.86 2.71 -6.22
N HIS A 243 -3.47 1.94 -7.12
CA HIS A 243 -3.85 0.54 -6.87
C HIS A 243 -4.75 0.34 -5.63
N GLY A 244 -5.51 1.38 -5.25
CA GLY A 244 -6.40 1.35 -4.09
C GLY A 244 -5.67 1.32 -2.75
N GLY A 245 -4.40 1.75 -2.71
CA GLY A 245 -3.62 1.81 -1.47
C GLY A 245 -2.92 0.51 -1.07
N PHE A 246 -2.89 -0.50 -1.96
CA PHE A 246 -2.34 -1.83 -1.66
C PHE A 246 -0.89 -1.76 -1.12
N PHE A 247 0.00 -1.06 -1.81
CA PHE A 247 1.41 -0.98 -1.42
C PHE A 247 1.60 -0.16 -0.13
N GLN A 248 0.77 0.86 0.10
CA GLN A 248 0.72 1.61 1.36
C GLN A 248 0.30 0.72 2.53
N SER A 249 -0.77 -0.08 2.37
CA SER A 249 -1.17 -1.05 3.39
C SER A 249 -0.11 -2.13 3.63
N LEU A 250 0.58 -2.59 2.58
CA LEU A 250 1.71 -3.53 2.71
C LEU A 250 2.82 -2.93 3.59
N MET A 251 3.28 -1.71 3.28
CA MET A 251 4.33 -1.04 4.05
C MET A 251 3.90 -0.69 5.48
N ARG A 252 2.65 -0.25 5.68
CA ARG A 252 2.08 -0.07 7.04
C ARG A 252 2.10 -1.36 7.83
N THR A 253 1.89 -2.52 7.19
CA THR A 253 1.99 -3.78 7.94
C THR A 253 3.43 -4.13 8.29
N MET A 254 4.40 -3.79 7.42
CA MET A 254 5.83 -3.95 7.67
C MET A 254 6.37 -3.10 8.83
N THR A 255 5.58 -2.14 9.35
CA THR A 255 5.93 -1.40 10.58
C THR A 255 5.77 -2.24 11.85
N SER A 256 5.24 -3.47 11.76
CA SER A 256 5.21 -4.40 12.88
C SER A 256 6.62 -4.97 13.12
N GLU A 257 7.17 -4.75 14.32
CA GLU A 257 8.52 -5.19 14.72
C GLU A 257 8.73 -6.69 14.54
N ASN A 258 7.82 -7.50 15.08
CA ASN A 258 7.93 -8.96 15.13
C ASN A 258 7.37 -9.66 13.88
N LEU A 259 7.26 -8.96 12.75
CA LEU A 259 6.74 -9.55 11.52
C LEU A 259 7.75 -10.56 10.93
N PRO A 260 7.41 -11.86 10.79
CA PRO A 260 8.35 -12.88 10.33
C PRO A 260 8.44 -12.88 8.79
N ILE A 261 9.00 -11.81 8.23
CA ILE A 261 9.14 -11.65 6.77
C ILE A 261 10.14 -12.68 6.25
N SER A 262 9.79 -13.31 5.13
CA SER A 262 10.70 -14.15 4.34
C SER A 262 10.86 -13.59 2.93
N HIS A 263 11.86 -12.72 2.77
CA HIS A 263 12.04 -11.95 1.54
C HIS A 263 12.72 -12.77 0.41
N TRP A 264 13.64 -13.67 0.75
CA TRP A 264 14.57 -14.31 -0.20
C TRP A 264 14.39 -15.83 -0.40
N GLU A 265 13.37 -16.46 0.18
CA GLU A 265 13.15 -17.93 0.10
C GLU A 265 12.98 -18.49 -1.32
N TRP A 266 12.68 -17.65 -2.30
CA TRP A 266 12.46 -18.02 -3.70
C TRP A 266 13.72 -17.91 -4.56
N LEU A 267 14.87 -17.52 -3.98
CA LEU A 267 16.10 -17.26 -4.71
C LEU A 267 16.61 -18.53 -5.43
N PRO A 268 17.01 -18.46 -6.72
CA PRO A 268 17.60 -19.58 -7.42
C PRO A 268 18.91 -20.07 -6.77
N SER A 269 19.16 -21.39 -6.82
CA SER A 269 20.32 -22.02 -6.17
C SER A 269 21.67 -21.67 -6.80
N ASP A 270 21.69 -21.10 -8.01
CA ASP A 270 22.92 -20.63 -8.67
C ASP A 270 23.44 -19.30 -8.11
N ILE A 271 22.63 -18.57 -7.33
CA ILE A 271 23.03 -17.32 -6.71
C ILE A 271 23.92 -17.58 -5.49
N LYS A 272 25.09 -16.96 -5.48
CA LYS A 272 26.05 -17.04 -4.39
C LYS A 272 25.89 -15.84 -3.46
N THR A 273 25.71 -16.12 -2.18
CA THR A 273 25.60 -15.11 -1.10
C THR A 273 26.64 -15.40 -0.04
N ASN A 274 27.02 -14.39 0.74
CA ASN A 274 27.95 -14.55 1.85
C ASN A 274 27.42 -13.82 3.10
N PRO A 275 27.03 -14.53 4.17
CA PRO A 275 26.58 -13.92 5.43
C PRO A 275 27.61 -13.02 6.10
N GLU A 276 28.91 -13.18 5.80
CA GLU A 276 30.00 -12.37 6.36
C GLU A 276 30.44 -11.23 5.41
N SER A 277 29.70 -11.00 4.32
CA SER A 277 30.04 -9.97 3.34
C SER A 277 29.96 -8.57 3.94
N LYS A 278 30.89 -7.70 3.52
CA LYS A 278 30.84 -6.26 3.81
C LYS A 278 29.88 -5.49 2.89
N THR A 279 29.35 -6.15 1.87
CA THR A 279 28.40 -5.59 0.91
C THR A 279 27.06 -6.28 1.09
N LEU A 280 26.00 -5.49 1.29
CA LEU A 280 24.62 -5.95 1.31
C LEU A 280 23.95 -5.64 -0.03
N PHE A 281 23.07 -6.51 -0.51
CA PHE A 281 22.16 -6.20 -1.60
C PHE A 281 20.73 -6.05 -1.07
N PHE A 282 20.11 -4.89 -1.33
CA PHE A 282 18.77 -4.53 -0.88
C PHE A 282 17.77 -4.64 -2.04
N GLY A 283 16.85 -5.61 -1.95
CA GLY A 283 15.85 -5.94 -2.98
C GLY A 283 14.53 -5.16 -2.87
N GLY A 284 14.23 -4.61 -1.69
CA GLY A 284 13.12 -3.70 -1.44
C GLY A 284 11.76 -4.34 -1.62
N CYS A 285 10.89 -3.76 -2.46
CA CYS A 285 9.52 -4.24 -2.63
C CYS A 285 9.30 -5.06 -3.92
N ALA A 286 10.34 -5.27 -4.73
CA ALA A 286 10.18 -5.90 -6.05
C ALA A 286 9.42 -7.24 -6.03
N PRO A 287 9.65 -8.20 -5.11
CA PRO A 287 8.96 -9.50 -5.15
C PRO A 287 7.45 -9.45 -4.96
N TYR A 288 6.92 -8.38 -4.37
CA TYR A 288 5.49 -8.18 -4.13
C TYR A 288 4.76 -7.69 -5.39
N PHE A 289 5.46 -6.98 -6.29
CA PHE A 289 4.89 -6.49 -7.55
C PHE A 289 4.49 -7.66 -8.46
N ASP A 290 5.34 -8.69 -8.56
CA ASP A 290 5.04 -9.88 -9.35
C ASP A 290 3.82 -10.66 -8.87
N LEU A 291 3.54 -10.64 -7.57
CA LEU A 291 2.32 -11.24 -7.01
C LEU A 291 1.11 -10.37 -7.32
N PHE A 292 1.24 -9.06 -7.18
CA PHE A 292 0.14 -8.13 -7.38
C PHE A 292 -0.28 -8.03 -8.85
N PHE A 293 0.68 -7.91 -9.76
CA PHE A 293 0.48 -7.64 -11.18
C PHE A 293 0.46 -8.90 -12.08
N ARG A 294 0.61 -10.10 -11.50
CA ARG A 294 0.66 -11.38 -12.22
C ARG A 294 -0.38 -11.55 -13.32
N LYS A 295 -1.65 -11.25 -13.02
CA LYS A 295 -2.79 -11.54 -13.91
C LYS A 295 -2.94 -10.52 -15.04
N HIS A 296 -2.64 -9.26 -14.78
CA HIS A 296 -2.98 -8.17 -15.71
C HIS A 296 -1.78 -7.67 -16.52
N LEU A 297 -0.59 -7.66 -15.93
CA LEU A 297 0.63 -7.19 -16.60
C LEU A 297 1.68 -8.28 -16.73
N GLY A 298 1.65 -9.31 -15.87
CA GLY A 298 2.64 -10.39 -15.91
C GLY A 298 4.07 -9.88 -15.69
N THR A 299 4.25 -8.93 -14.77
CA THR A 299 5.57 -8.38 -14.44
C THR A 299 6.50 -9.48 -13.91
N LYS A 300 7.81 -9.24 -14.08
CA LYS A 300 8.88 -10.11 -13.60
C LYS A 300 9.97 -9.30 -12.89
N THR A 301 9.56 -8.51 -11.91
CA THR A 301 10.45 -7.68 -11.09
C THR A 301 11.42 -8.50 -10.25
N ARG A 302 11.11 -9.78 -9.94
CA ARG A 302 12.07 -10.70 -9.32
C ARG A 302 13.27 -11.01 -10.21
N ASP A 303 13.07 -11.07 -11.54
CA ASP A 303 14.16 -11.31 -12.49
C ASP A 303 15.22 -10.19 -12.39
N ILE A 304 14.79 -8.94 -12.15
CA ILE A 304 15.70 -7.80 -11.91
C ILE A 304 16.60 -8.07 -10.69
N LEU A 305 16.05 -8.60 -9.60
CA LEU A 305 16.83 -8.91 -8.40
C LEU A 305 17.82 -10.05 -8.66
N VAL A 306 17.35 -11.13 -9.30
CA VAL A 306 18.20 -12.28 -9.64
C VAL A 306 19.34 -11.87 -10.56
N ASP A 307 19.05 -11.11 -11.62
CA ASP A 307 20.05 -10.69 -12.58
C ASP A 307 21.02 -9.66 -12.00
N SER A 308 20.55 -8.79 -11.09
CA SER A 308 21.43 -7.91 -10.30
C SER A 308 22.41 -8.72 -9.44
N LEU A 309 21.93 -9.76 -8.76
CA LEU A 309 22.77 -10.64 -7.95
C LEU A 309 23.75 -11.46 -8.79
N ARG A 310 23.33 -11.97 -9.95
CA ARG A 310 24.23 -12.64 -10.91
C ARG A 310 25.32 -11.71 -11.40
N LEU A 311 24.98 -10.45 -11.66
CA LEU A 311 25.94 -9.46 -12.09
C LEU A 311 26.95 -9.15 -10.99
N LEU A 312 26.51 -9.01 -9.73
CA LEU A 312 27.44 -8.91 -8.60
C LEU A 312 28.34 -10.14 -8.49
N ASN A 313 27.78 -11.35 -8.58
CA ASN A 313 28.55 -12.60 -8.55
C ASN A 313 29.55 -12.73 -9.71
N PHE A 314 29.27 -12.12 -10.87
CA PHE A 314 30.20 -12.06 -12.01
C PHE A 314 31.44 -11.24 -11.69
N PHE A 315 31.32 -10.20 -10.86
CA PHE A 315 32.44 -9.40 -10.32
C PHE A 315 33.00 -9.99 -9.00
N ASP A 316 32.75 -11.27 -8.72
CA ASP A 316 33.14 -11.96 -7.48
C ASP A 316 32.60 -11.30 -6.18
N ILE A 317 31.55 -10.46 -6.29
CA ILE A 317 30.84 -9.88 -5.16
C ILE A 317 29.73 -10.85 -4.75
N HIS A 318 29.86 -11.41 -3.55
CA HIS A 318 28.87 -12.28 -2.91
C HIS A 318 28.20 -11.50 -1.78
N PRO A 319 27.05 -10.85 -2.01
CA PRO A 319 26.47 -9.96 -1.02
C PRO A 319 25.81 -10.72 0.14
N LEU A 320 25.69 -10.03 1.28
CA LEU A 320 24.77 -10.38 2.36
C LEU A 320 23.34 -10.06 1.91
N LEU A 321 22.39 -10.94 2.25
CA LEU A 321 20.95 -10.72 2.11
C LEU A 321 20.27 -10.84 3.47
N ILE A 322 19.43 -9.87 3.83
CA ILE A 322 18.64 -9.91 5.07
C ILE A 322 17.36 -10.72 4.82
N SER A 323 17.18 -11.84 5.53
CA SER A 323 15.97 -12.66 5.38
C SER A 323 14.67 -11.88 5.66
N GLY A 324 14.66 -11.07 6.73
CA GLY A 324 13.54 -10.23 7.16
C GLY A 324 13.48 -8.83 6.52
N GLU A 325 13.98 -8.68 5.30
CA GLU A 325 14.06 -7.39 4.60
C GLU A 325 12.67 -6.78 4.35
N ARG A 326 12.52 -5.49 4.66
CA ARG A 326 11.29 -4.72 4.43
C ARG A 326 11.46 -3.75 3.26
N CYS A 327 10.34 -3.23 2.76
CA CYS A 327 10.36 -2.13 1.80
C CYS A 327 11.07 -0.89 2.37
N CYS A 328 11.71 -0.09 1.50
CA CYS A 328 12.34 1.18 1.89
C CYS A 328 11.34 2.22 2.43
N GLY A 329 10.05 2.11 2.10
CA GLY A 329 9.00 3.03 2.56
C GLY A 329 8.71 4.21 1.63
N HIS A 330 9.35 4.28 0.47
CA HIS A 330 9.22 5.38 -0.50
C HIS A 330 7.76 5.83 -0.72
N ASP A 331 6.88 4.90 -1.05
CA ASP A 331 5.48 5.18 -1.39
C ASP A 331 4.67 5.72 -0.21
N LEU A 332 5.04 5.41 1.05
CA LEU A 332 4.41 6.03 2.23
C LEU A 332 4.78 7.51 2.28
N LEU A 333 6.07 7.82 2.15
CA LEU A 333 6.57 9.19 2.16
C LEU A 333 6.00 10.01 0.98
N TRP A 334 5.94 9.44 -0.23
CA TRP A 334 5.43 10.14 -1.42
C TRP A 334 3.92 10.35 -1.40
N SER A 335 3.19 9.51 -0.67
CA SER A 335 1.75 9.67 -0.48
C SER A 335 1.38 10.54 0.73
N GLY A 336 2.35 10.93 1.56
CA GLY A 336 2.13 11.80 2.72
C GLY A 336 1.97 11.05 4.06
N ASP A 337 2.09 9.73 4.08
CA ASP A 337 2.03 8.88 5.28
C ASP A 337 3.38 8.90 6.02
N ARG A 338 3.77 10.09 6.51
CA ARG A 338 5.07 10.34 7.16
C ARG A 338 5.28 9.54 8.43
N GLU A 339 4.22 9.35 9.20
CA GLU A 339 4.29 8.63 10.47
C GLU A 339 4.72 7.17 10.23
N ASN A 340 4.04 6.46 9.33
CA ASN A 340 4.38 5.07 9.06
C ASN A 340 5.69 4.94 8.26
N PHE A 341 6.02 5.91 7.41
CA PHE A 341 7.33 5.99 6.79
C PHE A 341 8.45 6.02 7.85
N LEU A 342 8.34 6.89 8.84
CA LEU A 342 9.37 7.04 9.88
C LEU A 342 9.49 5.78 10.75
N LYS A 343 8.36 5.14 11.09
CA LYS A 343 8.38 3.83 11.80
C LYS A 343 9.13 2.78 10.98
N LEU A 344 8.80 2.65 9.70
CA LEU A 344 9.45 1.69 8.80
C LEU A 344 10.94 1.99 8.60
N ALA A 345 11.30 3.26 8.43
CA ALA A 345 12.67 3.71 8.27
C ALA A 345 13.53 3.38 9.49
N ARG A 346 13.01 3.58 10.71
CA ARG A 346 13.71 3.22 11.95
C ARG A 346 14.01 1.72 12.04
N LEU A 347 13.01 0.88 11.78
CA LEU A 347 13.19 -0.58 11.77
C LEU A 347 14.24 -1.03 10.74
N ASN A 348 14.20 -0.44 9.54
CA ASN A 348 15.21 -0.71 8.52
C ASN A 348 16.59 -0.20 8.96
N GLY A 349 16.66 1.00 9.53
CA GLY A 349 17.91 1.59 10.02
C GLY A 349 18.58 0.73 11.08
N GLU A 350 17.82 0.23 12.05
CA GLU A 350 18.30 -0.70 13.08
C GLU A 350 18.89 -1.96 12.44
N ILE A 351 18.11 -2.68 11.61
CA ILE A 351 18.56 -3.95 11.02
C ILE A 351 19.76 -3.74 10.09
N LEU A 352 19.76 -2.68 9.27
CA LEU A 352 20.85 -2.39 8.34
C LEU A 352 22.13 -2.00 9.09
N ASN A 353 22.03 -1.21 10.15
CA ASN A 353 23.19 -0.84 10.97
C ASN A 353 23.73 -2.03 11.77
N ASP A 354 22.85 -2.85 12.33
CA ASP A 354 23.23 -4.05 13.10
C ASP A 354 23.91 -5.11 12.24
N SER A 355 23.69 -5.09 10.92
CA SER A 355 24.37 -5.99 9.98
C SER A 355 25.88 -5.73 9.85
N GLY A 356 26.35 -4.53 10.22
CA GLY A 356 27.78 -4.19 10.19
C GLY A 356 28.42 -4.13 8.79
N VAL A 357 27.60 -3.99 7.75
CA VAL A 357 28.04 -3.83 6.36
C VAL A 357 28.60 -2.42 6.12
N GLU A 358 29.52 -2.31 5.17
CA GLU A 358 30.17 -1.05 4.79
C GLU A 358 29.51 -0.42 3.56
N GLU A 359 28.84 -1.24 2.74
CA GLU A 359 28.14 -0.82 1.55
C GLU A 359 26.80 -1.54 1.37
N ILE A 360 25.77 -0.80 0.99
CA ILE A 360 24.44 -1.29 0.64
C ILE A 360 24.19 -0.97 -0.84
N VAL A 361 24.08 -2.01 -1.65
CA VAL A 361 23.80 -1.93 -3.08
C VAL A 361 22.31 -2.07 -3.33
N THR A 362 21.76 -1.19 -4.16
CA THR A 362 20.35 -1.24 -4.56
C THR A 362 20.23 -1.32 -6.08
N ALA A 363 19.24 -2.07 -6.60
CA ALA A 363 18.89 -2.05 -8.03
C ALA A 363 17.73 -1.09 -8.35
N CYS A 364 17.01 -0.64 -7.32
CA CYS A 364 15.85 0.25 -7.47
C CYS A 364 16.27 1.70 -7.15
N PRO A 365 16.06 2.65 -8.08
CA PRO A 365 16.43 4.05 -7.86
C PRO A 365 15.65 4.71 -6.73
N GLU A 366 14.43 4.25 -6.46
CA GLU A 366 13.63 4.71 -5.32
C GLU A 366 14.22 4.19 -4.00
N CYS A 367 14.70 2.95 -3.96
CA CYS A 367 15.42 2.43 -2.79
C CYS A 367 16.72 3.20 -2.57
N TYR A 368 17.51 3.45 -3.62
CA TYR A 368 18.71 4.28 -3.56
C TYR A 368 18.41 5.64 -2.95
N ARG A 369 17.49 6.41 -3.54
CA ARG A 369 17.14 7.74 -3.04
C ARG A 369 16.61 7.71 -1.61
N THR A 370 15.75 6.75 -1.30
CA THR A 370 15.10 6.67 0.02
C THR A 370 16.11 6.36 1.12
N LEU A 371 16.98 5.36 0.92
CA LEU A 371 18.03 5.00 1.87
C LEU A 371 19.14 6.05 1.95
N HIS A 372 19.53 6.62 0.81
CA HIS A 372 20.64 7.57 0.74
C HIS A 372 20.29 8.96 1.26
N ARG A 373 19.06 9.43 1.04
CA ARG A 373 18.66 10.81 1.32
C ARG A 373 17.46 10.91 2.25
N ASP A 374 16.35 10.26 1.90
CA ASP A 374 15.09 10.50 2.63
C ASP A 374 15.14 9.97 4.07
N TYR A 375 15.96 8.95 4.35
CA TYR A 375 16.22 8.45 5.71
C TYR A 375 16.97 9.50 6.54
N GLU A 376 18.05 10.07 6.00
CA GLU A 376 18.84 11.10 6.67
C GLU A 376 18.01 12.37 6.92
N ASP A 377 17.27 12.83 5.90
CA ASP A 377 16.34 13.96 5.99
C ASP A 377 15.26 13.74 7.09
N SER A 378 15.02 12.48 7.48
CA SER A 378 14.07 12.07 8.51
C SER A 378 14.73 11.67 9.84
N GLY A 379 16.04 11.88 9.98
CA GLY A 379 16.81 11.61 11.20
C GLY A 379 17.14 10.13 11.43
N VAL A 380 17.07 9.29 10.39
CA VAL A 380 17.53 7.90 10.41
C VAL A 380 18.85 7.81 9.65
N TYR A 381 19.93 7.50 10.34
CA TYR A 381 21.27 7.46 9.77
C TYR A 381 21.72 6.02 9.53
N LEU A 382 22.29 5.75 8.36
CA LEU A 382 22.87 4.45 8.01
C LEU A 382 24.41 4.55 8.06
N ASN A 383 25.04 3.57 8.70
CA ASN A 383 26.50 3.48 8.88
C ASN A 383 27.21 2.82 7.67
N ALA A 384 26.58 2.84 6.51
CA ALA A 384 27.06 2.19 5.28
C ALA A 384 26.88 3.13 4.08
N ARG A 385 27.77 3.02 3.09
CA ARG A 385 27.62 3.71 1.81
C ARG A 385 26.44 3.13 1.05
N ILE A 386 25.52 3.97 0.60
CA ILE A 386 24.42 3.54 -0.28
C ILE A 386 24.86 3.73 -1.72
N THR A 387 24.86 2.66 -2.51
CA THR A 387 25.30 2.67 -3.91
C THR A 387 24.20 2.12 -4.81
N HIS A 388 23.90 2.81 -5.90
CA HIS A 388 23.04 2.24 -6.93
C HIS A 388 23.85 1.29 -7.81
N ILE A 389 23.28 0.17 -8.24
CA ILE A 389 24.01 -0.86 -8.99
C ILE A 389 24.72 -0.29 -10.22
N TYR A 390 24.12 0.66 -10.95
CA TYR A 390 24.81 1.34 -12.06
C TYR A 390 26.10 2.05 -11.64
N GLU A 391 26.11 2.72 -10.50
CA GLU A 391 27.31 3.40 -9.98
C GLU A 391 28.39 2.40 -9.56
N LEU A 392 27.98 1.23 -9.04
CA LEU A 392 28.91 0.15 -8.72
C LEU A 392 29.56 -0.38 -10.01
N LEU A 393 28.76 -0.64 -11.04
CA LEU A 393 29.22 -1.19 -12.32
C LEU A 393 30.10 -0.23 -13.13
N GLU A 394 29.98 1.08 -12.92
CA GLU A 394 30.90 2.04 -13.53
C GLU A 394 32.30 2.03 -12.91
N LYS A 395 32.45 1.46 -11.70
CA LYS A 395 33.71 1.41 -10.95
C LYS A 395 34.47 0.09 -11.12
N GLU A 396 33.76 -0.99 -11.41
CA GLU A 396 34.31 -2.33 -11.71
C GLU A 396 34.60 -2.49 -13.21
#